data_AF-A0A1J4V4B5-F1
#
_entry.id   AF-A0A1J4V4B5-F1
#
_cell.length_a   1.000
_cell.length_b   1.000
_cell.length_c   1.000
_cell.angle_alpha   90.00
_cell.angle_beta   90.00
_cell.angle_gamma   90.00
#
_symmetry.space_group_name_H-M   'P 1'
#
loop_
_entity.id
_entity.type
_entity.pdbx_description
1 polymer ?
#
loop_
_entity_poly.entity_id
_entity_poly.type
_entity_poly.pdbx_seq_one_letter_code
_entity_poly.pdbx_strand_id
1 'polypeptide(L)'
;MSLENKLSQLSSKIRENKEKESKKLQEEKLEPIRFKVKEIEKVKSQLELILGSLKLKSGKDSGMGMREYSTKTENNFKKENTQLDSLINKNQEALKTIGVENKDQLLENSDFTNDEEIINYKKSKTQKENLELSDLALKDRLLSFGINIDENFSYDSAEKVLNKKIEQIENELALEKAKIPEGKQELKEELIQYLEKKIPSFSFSKAKNFDHYNNKNYVLNLGGYNNIEFSESRILRFNTPGSFSMGEWQKLEEKYPYDVIREAMKEIFEKKVANASYSFDISGSYDRETKEMKEYKDMIKSKFLPIAENMLNVRFRNDELRYKAKIQGLGNVSNITYIERIIQKIESDKDEAKKTLSGIIQIENELPNEEVVLSGVYLEVTSALKEYNKFVKETEEKEKRLKEVISEIEKLEMNKPKLFGKEKWNDNLNTLKKEREELEKRTDKKWYQEENNKLYKKAYFYIPTKEYSSVEKIVKEQPKIQANSKEIFNDLKIKLNEIANKEVPESALNLYKEFSDLIEKK
;
A
#
# COMPACT_ATOMS: atom_id res chain seq x y z
N MET A 1 -5.09 -39.17 -59.86
CA MET A 1 -4.82 -38.22 -58.75
C MET A 1 -3.39 -37.70 -58.90
N SER A 2 -3.18 -36.39 -59.06
CA SER A 2 -1.85 -35.80 -59.30
C SER A 2 -0.95 -35.87 -58.06
N LEU A 3 0.36 -35.81 -58.25
CA LEU A 3 1.35 -35.74 -57.17
C LEU A 3 1.11 -34.55 -56.25
N GLU A 4 0.71 -33.42 -56.83
CA GLU A 4 0.38 -32.16 -56.14
C GLU A 4 -0.81 -32.32 -55.18
N ASN A 5 -1.88 -33.02 -55.61
CA ASN A 5 -3.02 -33.33 -54.75
C ASN A 5 -2.63 -34.27 -53.60
N LYS A 6 -1.74 -35.24 -53.84
CA LYS A 6 -1.24 -36.14 -52.80
C LYS A 6 -0.39 -35.40 -51.76
N LEU A 7 0.50 -34.49 -52.19
CA LEU A 7 1.34 -33.68 -51.30
C LEU A 7 0.52 -32.66 -50.49
N SER A 8 -0.48 -32.02 -51.11
CA SER A 8 -1.40 -31.11 -50.41
C SER A 8 -2.20 -31.83 -49.32
N GLN A 9 -2.75 -33.03 -49.61
CA GLN A 9 -3.43 -33.86 -48.62
C GLN A 9 -2.50 -34.31 -47.48
N LEU A 10 -1.24 -34.63 -47.79
CA LEU A 10 -0.24 -35.01 -46.79
C LEU A 10 0.12 -33.82 -45.88
N SER A 11 0.28 -32.63 -46.45
CA SER A 11 0.54 -31.39 -45.70
C SER A 11 -0.63 -31.04 -44.76
N SER A 12 -1.88 -31.15 -45.23
CA SER A 12 -3.08 -30.96 -44.39
C SER A 12 -3.11 -31.95 -43.24
N LYS A 13 -2.84 -33.24 -43.50
CA LYS A 13 -2.78 -34.27 -42.44
C LYS A 13 -1.66 -34.04 -41.44
N ILE A 14 -0.49 -33.60 -41.87
CA ILE A 14 0.63 -33.25 -40.98
C ILE A 14 0.24 -32.05 -40.09
N ARG A 15 -0.40 -31.03 -40.66
CA ARG A 15 -0.87 -29.86 -39.91
C ARG A 15 -1.93 -30.24 -38.87
N GLU A 16 -2.95 -31.02 -39.27
CA GLU A 16 -3.97 -31.53 -38.36
C GLU A 16 -3.37 -32.40 -37.24
N ASN A 17 -2.41 -33.26 -37.55
CA ASN A 17 -1.76 -34.09 -36.53
C ASN A 17 -0.93 -33.24 -35.55
N LYS A 18 -0.18 -32.24 -36.04
CA LYS A 18 0.54 -31.30 -35.16
C LYS A 18 -0.40 -30.46 -34.30
N GLU A 19 -1.54 -30.02 -34.84
CA GLU A 19 -2.55 -29.30 -34.07
C GLU A 19 -3.20 -30.20 -33.00
N LYS A 20 -3.50 -31.46 -33.32
CA LYS A 20 -4.02 -32.44 -32.36
C LYS A 20 -2.99 -32.77 -31.26
N GLU A 21 -1.73 -32.95 -31.62
CA GLU A 21 -0.65 -33.27 -30.68
C GLU A 21 -0.36 -32.07 -29.76
N SER A 22 -0.36 -30.84 -30.31
CA SER A 22 -0.25 -29.60 -29.54
C SER A 22 -1.42 -29.43 -28.56
N LYS A 23 -2.67 -29.68 -29.00
CA LYS A 23 -3.85 -29.66 -28.12
C LYS A 23 -3.76 -30.69 -27.02
N LYS A 24 -3.34 -31.92 -27.34
CA LYS A 24 -3.16 -32.99 -26.35
C LYS A 24 -2.10 -32.62 -25.30
N LEU A 25 -0.97 -32.05 -25.74
CA LEU A 25 0.09 -31.57 -24.83
C LEU A 25 -0.39 -30.40 -23.95
N GLN A 26 -1.27 -29.55 -24.46
CA GLN A 26 -1.91 -28.49 -23.66
C GLN A 26 -2.88 -29.09 -22.64
N GLU A 27 -3.73 -30.04 -23.04
CA GLU A 27 -4.67 -30.73 -22.13
C GLU A 27 -3.94 -31.45 -21.00
N GLU A 28 -2.87 -32.20 -21.30
CA GLU A 28 -2.04 -32.89 -20.29
C GLU A 28 -1.42 -31.91 -19.29
N LYS A 29 -1.09 -30.67 -19.71
CA LYS A 29 -0.58 -29.62 -18.81
C LYS A 29 -1.66 -28.98 -17.93
N LEU A 30 -2.93 -29.01 -18.37
CA LEU A 30 -4.05 -28.42 -17.63
C LEU A 30 -4.68 -29.40 -16.63
N GLU A 31 -4.53 -30.72 -16.82
CA GLU A 31 -5.09 -31.74 -15.91
C GLU A 31 -4.72 -31.55 -14.43
N PRO A 32 -3.45 -31.27 -14.06
CA PRO A 32 -3.10 -31.01 -12.65
C PRO A 32 -3.85 -29.79 -12.08
N ILE A 33 -4.07 -28.76 -12.91
CA ILE A 33 -4.77 -27.54 -12.50
C ILE A 33 -6.26 -27.83 -12.32
N ARG A 34 -6.87 -28.59 -13.25
CA ARG A 34 -8.28 -29.04 -13.15
C ARG A 34 -8.51 -29.88 -11.91
N PHE A 35 -7.58 -30.78 -11.58
CA PHE A 35 -7.65 -31.58 -10.36
C PHE A 35 -7.64 -30.68 -9.12
N LYS A 36 -6.72 -29.72 -9.06
CA LYS A 36 -6.64 -28.74 -7.96
C LYS A 36 -7.92 -27.91 -7.82
N VAL A 37 -8.50 -27.43 -8.93
CA VAL A 37 -9.79 -26.71 -8.94
C VAL A 37 -10.89 -27.57 -8.30
N LYS A 38 -11.01 -28.85 -8.68
CA LYS A 38 -12.01 -29.77 -8.09
C LYS A 38 -11.80 -30.02 -6.60
N GLU A 39 -10.57 -30.11 -6.14
CA GLU A 39 -10.27 -30.25 -4.71
C GLU A 39 -10.74 -29.02 -3.93
N ILE A 40 -10.43 -27.82 -4.43
CA ILE A 40 -10.87 -26.57 -3.81
C ILE A 40 -12.40 -26.45 -3.80
N GLU A 41 -13.08 -26.80 -4.90
CA GLU A 41 -14.56 -26.82 -4.98
C GLU A 41 -15.19 -27.80 -3.98
N LYS A 42 -14.57 -28.97 -3.80
CA LYS A 42 -15.02 -29.97 -2.82
C LYS A 42 -14.90 -29.43 -1.39
N VAL A 43 -13.78 -28.79 -1.06
CA VAL A 43 -13.58 -28.17 0.26
C VAL A 43 -14.60 -27.04 0.48
N LYS A 44 -14.79 -26.16 -0.51
CA LYS A 44 -15.80 -25.10 -0.46
C LYS A 44 -17.19 -25.66 -0.17
N SER A 45 -17.61 -26.66 -0.94
CA SER A 45 -18.93 -27.30 -0.79
C SER A 45 -19.13 -27.91 0.60
N GLN A 46 -18.09 -28.54 1.16
CA GLN A 46 -18.14 -29.09 2.51
C GLN A 46 -18.26 -28.01 3.59
N LEU A 47 -17.57 -26.87 3.44
CA LEU A 47 -17.67 -25.74 4.36
C LEU A 47 -19.04 -25.05 4.26
N GLU A 48 -19.59 -24.90 3.06
CA GLU A 48 -20.94 -24.35 2.85
C GLU A 48 -22.03 -25.23 3.45
N LEU A 49 -21.89 -26.56 3.38
CA LEU A 49 -22.80 -27.49 4.05
C LEU A 49 -22.77 -27.32 5.57
N ILE A 50 -21.59 -27.16 6.17
CA ILE A 50 -21.45 -26.87 7.60
C ILE A 50 -22.08 -25.50 7.92
N LEU A 51 -21.84 -24.49 7.10
CA LEU A 51 -22.42 -23.16 7.28
C LEU A 51 -23.96 -23.21 7.22
N GLY A 52 -24.49 -24.02 6.30
CA GLY A 52 -25.93 -24.28 6.17
C GLY A 52 -26.52 -24.97 7.40
N SER A 53 -25.85 -25.98 7.96
CA SER A 53 -26.31 -26.66 9.17
C SER A 53 -26.28 -25.77 10.42
N LEU A 54 -25.38 -24.79 10.46
CA LEU A 54 -25.36 -23.74 11.48
C LEU A 54 -26.54 -22.76 11.34
N LYS A 55 -26.88 -22.39 10.11
CA LYS A 55 -27.81 -21.28 9.78
C LYS A 55 -29.27 -21.67 9.54
N LEU A 56 -29.62 -22.95 9.40
CA LEU A 56 -30.98 -23.40 9.05
C LEU A 56 -32.06 -22.71 9.91
N LYS A 57 -32.82 -21.81 9.26
CA LYS A 57 -33.96 -21.06 9.81
C LYS A 57 -35.27 -21.83 9.60
N SER A 58 -36.15 -21.69 10.59
CA SER A 58 -37.51 -22.23 10.67
C SER A 58 -38.40 -21.92 9.46
N GLY A 59 -38.75 -22.95 8.71
CA GLY A 59 -39.98 -23.09 7.94
C GLY A 59 -40.80 -24.26 8.51
N LYS A 60 -42.10 -24.35 8.19
CA LYS A 60 -43.00 -25.39 8.75
C LYS A 60 -42.53 -26.84 8.52
N ASP A 61 -41.65 -27.05 7.54
CA ASP A 61 -41.13 -28.38 7.15
C ASP A 61 -39.60 -28.51 7.25
N SER A 62 -38.87 -27.50 7.76
CA SER A 62 -37.41 -27.58 7.95
C SER A 62 -37.06 -27.86 9.41
N GLY A 63 -36.18 -28.84 9.64
CA GLY A 63 -35.66 -29.16 10.96
C GLY A 63 -34.95 -27.97 11.62
N MET A 64 -34.84 -28.02 12.95
CA MET A 64 -34.17 -27.01 13.77
C MET A 64 -32.67 -26.93 13.45
N GLY A 65 -32.12 -25.74 13.18
CA GLY A 65 -30.68 -25.55 12.98
C GLY A 65 -29.88 -25.81 14.26
N MET A 66 -28.58 -26.14 14.14
CA MET A 66 -27.73 -26.50 15.30
C MET A 66 -27.69 -25.42 16.39
N ARG A 67 -27.69 -24.14 16.00
CA ARG A 67 -27.77 -23.00 16.94
C ARG A 67 -29.05 -23.00 17.77
N GLU A 68 -30.19 -23.17 17.11
CA GLU A 68 -31.50 -23.21 17.77
C GLU A 68 -31.65 -24.47 18.63
N TYR A 69 -31.14 -25.60 18.14
CA TYR A 69 -31.13 -26.86 18.86
C TYR A 69 -30.29 -26.76 20.14
N SER A 70 -29.11 -26.16 20.06
CA SER A 70 -28.26 -25.89 21.23
C SER A 70 -28.97 -25.01 22.24
N THR A 71 -29.55 -23.90 21.79
CA THR A 71 -30.27 -22.96 22.66
C THR A 71 -31.46 -23.64 23.36
N LYS A 72 -32.23 -24.42 22.62
CA LYS A 72 -33.39 -25.16 23.16
C LYS A 72 -32.95 -26.25 24.13
N THR A 73 -31.90 -26.99 23.82
CA THR A 73 -31.35 -28.04 24.68
C THR A 73 -30.82 -27.45 25.99
N GLU A 74 -30.08 -26.34 25.92
CA GLU A 74 -29.56 -25.64 27.10
C GLU A 74 -30.71 -25.09 27.98
N ASN A 75 -31.73 -24.49 27.36
CA ASN A 75 -32.89 -23.97 28.08
C ASN A 75 -33.75 -25.06 28.71
N ASN A 76 -33.99 -26.17 27.99
CA ASN A 76 -34.70 -27.33 28.52
C ASN A 76 -33.92 -27.93 29.69
N PHE A 77 -32.61 -28.17 29.54
CA PHE A 77 -31.79 -28.68 30.62
C PHE A 77 -31.82 -27.75 31.84
N LYS A 78 -31.67 -26.44 31.66
CA LYS A 78 -31.77 -25.46 32.76
C LYS A 78 -33.12 -25.50 33.45
N LYS A 79 -34.22 -25.57 32.69
CA LYS A 79 -35.58 -25.63 33.21
C LYS A 79 -35.79 -26.90 34.05
N GLU A 80 -35.52 -28.07 33.48
CA GLU A 80 -35.71 -29.36 34.15
C GLU A 80 -34.75 -29.50 35.35
N ASN A 81 -33.51 -29.02 35.23
CA ASN A 81 -32.55 -29.01 36.34
C ASN A 81 -33.04 -28.13 37.51
N THR A 82 -33.56 -26.94 37.21
CA THR A 82 -34.11 -26.00 38.22
C THR A 82 -35.38 -26.54 38.87
N GLN A 83 -36.25 -27.19 38.08
CA GLN A 83 -37.44 -27.85 38.62
C GLN A 83 -37.06 -28.97 39.58
N LEU A 84 -36.10 -29.82 39.21
CA LEU A 84 -35.61 -30.89 40.07
C LEU A 84 -34.93 -30.35 41.33
N ASP A 85 -34.11 -29.30 41.22
CA ASP A 85 -33.49 -28.64 42.40
C ASP A 85 -34.55 -28.02 43.32
N SER A 86 -35.59 -27.41 42.76
CA SER A 86 -36.70 -26.84 43.53
C SER A 86 -37.47 -27.92 44.29
N LEU A 87 -37.72 -29.08 43.67
CA LEU A 87 -38.37 -30.21 44.31
C LEU A 87 -37.51 -30.81 45.43
N ILE A 88 -36.21 -30.96 45.20
CA ILE A 88 -35.26 -31.44 46.22
C ILE A 88 -35.26 -30.49 47.42
N ASN A 89 -35.14 -29.19 47.19
CA ASN A 89 -35.08 -28.19 48.25
C ASN A 89 -36.39 -28.08 49.03
N LYS A 90 -37.55 -28.14 48.35
CA LYS A 90 -38.86 -28.10 49.01
C LYS A 90 -39.15 -29.33 49.87
N ASN A 91 -38.56 -30.48 49.54
CA ASN A 91 -38.86 -31.77 50.19
C ASN A 91 -37.64 -32.36 50.92
N GLN A 92 -36.66 -31.53 51.30
CA GLN A 92 -35.37 -31.98 51.79
C GLN A 92 -35.46 -32.86 53.06
N GLU A 93 -36.39 -32.57 53.97
CA GLU A 93 -36.61 -33.38 55.18
C GLU A 93 -37.21 -34.76 54.86
N ALA A 94 -38.17 -34.82 53.92
CA ALA A 94 -38.78 -36.06 53.47
C ALA A 94 -37.77 -36.94 52.72
N LEU A 95 -36.98 -36.34 51.82
CA LEU A 95 -35.91 -37.03 51.08
C LEU A 95 -34.83 -37.59 52.01
N LYS A 96 -34.45 -36.86 53.06
CA LYS A 96 -33.52 -37.38 54.08
C LYS A 96 -34.06 -38.61 54.82
N THR A 97 -35.37 -38.66 55.07
CA THR A 97 -36.01 -39.80 55.78
C THR A 97 -35.90 -41.10 54.98
N ILE A 98 -35.81 -41.01 53.66
CA ILE A 98 -35.64 -42.14 52.73
C ILE A 98 -34.19 -42.28 52.22
N GLY A 99 -33.22 -41.62 52.88
CA GLY A 99 -31.79 -41.76 52.59
C GLY A 99 -31.28 -41.01 51.36
N VAL A 100 -32.01 -40.01 50.86
CA VAL A 100 -31.62 -39.18 49.72
C VAL A 100 -31.18 -37.79 50.22
N GLU A 101 -29.89 -37.48 50.12
CA GLU A 101 -29.30 -36.22 50.60
C GLU A 101 -28.94 -35.26 49.47
N ASN A 102 -28.73 -35.77 48.25
CA ASN A 102 -28.35 -34.97 47.08
C ASN A 102 -29.04 -35.46 45.80
N LYS A 103 -28.88 -34.67 44.73
CA LYS A 103 -29.50 -34.94 43.42
C LYS A 103 -29.05 -36.28 42.84
N ASP A 104 -27.78 -36.63 42.94
CA ASP A 104 -27.27 -37.89 42.36
C ASP A 104 -27.90 -39.11 43.04
N GLN A 105 -28.01 -39.08 44.37
CA GLN A 105 -28.71 -40.12 45.14
C GLN A 105 -30.20 -40.22 44.79
N LEU A 106 -30.87 -39.10 44.47
CA LEU A 106 -32.27 -39.10 44.03
C LEU A 106 -32.42 -39.80 42.67
N LEU A 107 -31.45 -39.60 41.76
CA LEU A 107 -31.47 -40.19 40.41
C LEU A 107 -31.22 -41.70 40.41
N GLU A 108 -30.54 -42.21 41.44
CA GLU A 108 -30.21 -43.63 41.62
C GLU A 108 -31.25 -44.40 42.46
N ASN A 109 -32.16 -43.69 43.12
CA ASN A 109 -33.19 -44.31 43.96
C ASN A 109 -34.29 -44.97 43.09
N SER A 110 -34.51 -46.27 43.32
CA SER A 110 -35.46 -47.09 42.56
C SER A 110 -36.90 -46.58 42.64
N ASP A 111 -37.28 -45.96 43.75
CA ASP A 111 -38.66 -45.56 44.03
C ASP A 111 -39.11 -44.37 43.18
N PHE A 112 -38.16 -43.51 42.78
CA PHE A 112 -38.42 -42.30 41.99
C PHE A 112 -38.03 -42.46 40.51
N THR A 113 -37.51 -43.62 40.12
CA THR A 113 -36.93 -43.83 38.79
C THR A 113 -37.94 -43.63 37.65
N ASN A 114 -39.24 -43.85 37.92
CA ASN A 114 -40.33 -43.69 36.96
C ASN A 114 -41.03 -42.32 37.05
N ASP A 115 -40.60 -41.43 37.93
CA ASP A 115 -41.23 -40.13 38.09
C ASP A 115 -40.91 -39.21 36.91
N GLU A 116 -41.92 -38.45 36.50
CA GLU A 116 -41.87 -37.65 35.28
C GLU A 116 -40.71 -36.65 35.29
N GLU A 117 -40.46 -36.00 36.43
CA GLU A 117 -39.39 -35.02 36.60
C GLU A 117 -37.99 -35.66 36.54
N ILE A 118 -37.82 -36.88 37.09
CA ILE A 118 -36.55 -37.62 37.00
C ILE A 118 -36.30 -38.07 35.57
N ILE A 119 -37.33 -38.60 34.90
CA ILE A 119 -37.24 -39.01 33.49
C ILE A 119 -36.90 -37.80 32.60
N ASN A 120 -37.57 -36.67 32.79
CA ASN A 120 -37.35 -35.45 31.99
C ASN A 120 -35.96 -34.87 32.24
N TYR A 121 -35.48 -34.84 33.49
CA TYR A 121 -34.12 -34.44 33.81
C TYR A 121 -33.10 -35.36 33.12
N LYS A 122 -33.19 -36.69 33.29
CA LYS A 122 -32.28 -37.66 32.67
C LYS A 122 -32.25 -37.50 31.15
N LYS A 123 -33.41 -37.38 30.50
CA LYS A 123 -33.51 -37.11 29.05
C LYS A 123 -32.81 -35.81 28.65
N SER A 124 -33.04 -34.71 29.38
CA SER A 124 -32.43 -33.41 29.09
C SER A 124 -30.91 -33.42 29.30
N LYS A 125 -30.41 -34.15 30.31
CA LYS A 125 -28.99 -34.35 30.59
C LYS A 125 -28.30 -35.10 29.44
N THR A 126 -28.86 -36.23 29.02
CA THR A 126 -28.33 -36.99 27.87
C THR A 126 -28.37 -36.17 26.57
N GLN A 127 -29.41 -35.36 26.35
CA GLN A 127 -29.46 -34.44 25.21
C GLN A 127 -28.33 -33.40 25.25
N LYS A 128 -28.03 -32.85 26.44
CA LYS A 128 -26.91 -31.92 26.63
C LYS A 128 -25.54 -32.58 26.40
N GLU A 129 -25.31 -33.77 26.95
CA GLU A 129 -24.07 -34.53 26.74
C GLU A 129 -23.84 -34.87 25.25
N ASN A 130 -24.90 -35.28 24.55
CA ASN A 130 -24.83 -35.53 23.10
C ASN A 130 -24.56 -34.27 22.28
N LEU A 131 -25.06 -33.11 22.73
CA LEU A 131 -24.77 -31.82 22.12
C LEU A 131 -23.29 -31.45 22.30
N GLU A 132 -22.73 -31.62 23.49
CA GLU A 132 -21.32 -31.36 23.78
C GLU A 132 -20.38 -32.24 22.93
N LEU A 133 -20.72 -33.53 22.76
CA LEU A 133 -20.00 -34.42 21.84
C LEU A 133 -20.11 -33.98 20.37
N SER A 134 -21.27 -33.49 19.95
CA SER A 134 -21.49 -32.96 18.61
C SER A 134 -20.70 -31.68 18.36
N ASP A 135 -20.57 -30.82 19.37
CA ASP A 135 -19.77 -29.59 19.33
C ASP A 135 -18.28 -29.90 19.21
N LEU A 136 -17.78 -30.91 19.92
CA LEU A 136 -16.41 -31.40 19.77
C LEU A 136 -16.16 -31.95 18.36
N ALA A 137 -17.06 -32.78 17.85
CA ALA A 137 -16.94 -33.32 16.48
C ALA A 137 -16.96 -32.20 15.41
N LEU A 138 -17.77 -31.16 15.61
CA LEU A 138 -17.79 -29.99 14.74
C LEU A 138 -16.47 -29.21 14.80
N LYS A 139 -15.90 -29.00 16.00
CA LYS A 139 -14.57 -28.38 16.16
C LYS A 139 -13.49 -29.15 15.43
N ASP A 140 -13.42 -30.46 15.62
CA ASP A 140 -12.42 -31.32 14.97
C ASP A 140 -12.55 -31.25 13.44
N ARG A 141 -13.79 -31.27 12.95
CA ARG A 141 -14.07 -31.13 11.53
C ARG A 141 -13.65 -29.76 10.99
N LEU A 142 -13.92 -28.66 11.70
CA LEU A 142 -13.47 -27.33 11.30
C LEU A 142 -11.95 -27.22 11.32
N LEU A 143 -11.29 -27.80 12.34
CA LEU A 143 -9.85 -27.86 12.44
C LEU A 143 -9.22 -28.61 11.25
N SER A 144 -9.86 -29.67 10.76
CA SER A 144 -9.40 -30.40 9.56
C SER A 144 -9.38 -29.54 8.28
N PHE A 145 -10.14 -28.44 8.25
CA PHE A 145 -10.13 -27.44 7.18
C PHE A 145 -9.20 -26.24 7.47
N GLY A 146 -8.39 -26.32 8.53
CA GLY A 146 -7.51 -25.24 8.98
C GLY A 146 -8.27 -24.08 9.63
N ILE A 147 -9.48 -24.32 10.15
CA ILE A 147 -10.29 -23.34 10.89
C ILE A 147 -10.05 -23.58 12.37
N ASN A 148 -9.30 -22.71 13.02
CA ASN A 148 -9.10 -22.76 14.46
C ASN A 148 -10.16 -21.89 15.16
N ILE A 149 -10.84 -22.45 16.15
CA ILE A 149 -11.83 -21.74 16.97
C ILE A 149 -11.33 -21.72 18.41
N ASP A 150 -11.37 -20.54 19.02
CA ASP A 150 -10.97 -20.29 20.40
C ASP A 150 -11.63 -21.27 21.41
N GLU A 151 -11.03 -21.38 22.60
CA GLU A 151 -11.51 -22.25 23.70
C GLU A 151 -12.99 -22.00 24.05
N ASN A 152 -13.45 -20.75 23.93
CA ASN A 152 -14.84 -20.34 24.12
C ASN A 152 -15.65 -20.49 22.81
N PHE A 153 -15.90 -21.73 22.42
CA PHE A 153 -16.70 -22.03 21.24
C PHE A 153 -18.11 -21.47 21.33
N SER A 154 -18.53 -20.83 20.24
CA SER A 154 -19.91 -20.43 20.03
C SER A 154 -20.26 -20.63 18.56
N TYR A 155 -21.53 -20.89 18.27
CA TYR A 155 -21.99 -20.99 16.89
C TYR A 155 -21.86 -19.68 16.12
N ASP A 156 -21.79 -18.53 16.80
CA ASP A 156 -21.56 -17.23 16.18
C ASP A 156 -20.08 -17.03 15.80
N SER A 157 -19.16 -17.44 16.68
CA SER A 157 -17.73 -17.41 16.37
C SER A 157 -17.39 -18.39 15.25
N ALA A 158 -17.94 -19.62 15.30
CA ALA A 158 -17.80 -20.59 14.22
C ALA A 158 -18.33 -20.04 12.87
N GLU A 159 -19.50 -19.42 12.84
CA GLU A 159 -20.08 -18.85 11.62
C GLU A 159 -19.18 -17.75 11.01
N LYS A 160 -18.67 -16.83 11.84
CA LYS A 160 -17.81 -15.75 11.37
C LYS A 160 -16.51 -16.26 10.75
N VAL A 161 -15.83 -17.19 11.42
CA VAL A 161 -14.57 -17.74 10.90
C VAL A 161 -14.82 -18.59 9.65
N LEU A 162 -15.93 -19.34 9.62
CA LEU A 162 -16.33 -20.13 8.46
C LEU A 162 -16.64 -19.26 7.24
N ASN A 163 -17.41 -18.18 7.39
CA ASN A 163 -17.67 -17.22 6.30
C ASN A 163 -16.34 -16.65 5.74
N LYS A 164 -15.41 -16.25 6.62
CA LYS A 164 -14.10 -15.73 6.21
C LYS A 164 -13.26 -16.77 5.47
N LYS A 165 -13.27 -18.03 5.92
CA LYS A 165 -12.53 -19.11 5.28
C LYS A 165 -13.12 -19.46 3.90
N ILE A 166 -14.45 -19.45 3.77
CA ILE A 166 -15.13 -19.62 2.50
C ILE A 166 -14.74 -18.50 1.53
N GLU A 167 -14.75 -17.24 1.96
CA GLU A 167 -14.32 -16.10 1.13
C GLU A 167 -12.86 -16.25 0.65
N GLN A 168 -11.94 -16.69 1.52
CA GLN A 168 -10.56 -16.98 1.13
C GLN A 168 -10.47 -18.09 0.07
N ILE A 169 -11.24 -19.16 0.24
CA ILE A 169 -11.30 -20.29 -0.70
C ILE A 169 -11.93 -19.86 -2.02
N GLU A 170 -12.92 -18.97 -2.01
CA GLU A 170 -13.51 -18.41 -3.24
C GLU A 170 -12.49 -17.62 -4.05
N ASN A 171 -11.67 -16.80 -3.38
CA ASN A 171 -10.59 -16.06 -4.04
C ASN A 171 -9.51 -17.00 -4.61
N GLU A 172 -9.11 -18.03 -3.84
CA GLU A 172 -8.17 -19.05 -4.34
C GLU A 172 -8.76 -19.81 -5.54
N LEU A 173 -10.03 -20.19 -5.46
CA LEU A 173 -10.74 -20.89 -6.52
C LEU A 173 -10.80 -20.05 -7.80
N ALA A 174 -11.09 -18.76 -7.69
CA ALA A 174 -11.10 -17.86 -8.85
C ALA A 174 -9.72 -17.75 -9.51
N LEU A 175 -8.65 -17.65 -8.71
CA LEU A 175 -7.27 -17.60 -9.23
C LEU A 175 -6.87 -18.90 -9.95
N GLU A 176 -7.27 -20.06 -9.43
CA GLU A 176 -6.99 -21.35 -10.08
C GLU A 176 -7.88 -21.58 -11.31
N LYS A 177 -9.17 -21.24 -11.25
CA LYS A 177 -10.11 -21.33 -12.40
C LYS A 177 -9.64 -20.49 -13.57
N ALA A 178 -9.06 -19.31 -13.34
CA ALA A 178 -8.59 -18.45 -14.40
C ALA A 178 -7.40 -19.02 -15.20
N LYS A 179 -6.67 -20.02 -14.65
CA LYS A 179 -5.55 -20.66 -15.34
C LYS A 179 -6.02 -21.68 -16.40
N ILE A 180 -7.29 -22.07 -16.38
CA ILE A 180 -7.90 -22.99 -17.35
C ILE A 180 -8.91 -22.23 -18.24
N PRO A 181 -9.00 -22.53 -19.55
CA PRO A 181 -9.88 -21.79 -20.46
C PRO A 181 -11.36 -21.77 -20.04
N GLU A 182 -11.89 -22.93 -19.65
CA GLU A 182 -13.27 -23.09 -19.21
C GLU A 182 -13.58 -22.31 -17.92
N GLY A 183 -12.67 -22.33 -16.95
CA GLY A 183 -12.82 -21.59 -15.69
C GLY A 183 -12.70 -20.08 -15.88
N LYS A 184 -11.80 -19.64 -16.77
CA LYS A 184 -11.70 -18.23 -17.17
C LYS A 184 -13.01 -17.73 -17.78
N GLN A 185 -13.63 -18.52 -18.64
CA GLN A 185 -14.92 -18.17 -19.27
C GLN A 185 -16.05 -18.10 -18.23
N GLU A 186 -16.12 -19.05 -17.30
CA GLU A 186 -17.09 -19.05 -16.20
C GLU A 186 -16.98 -17.76 -15.34
N LEU A 187 -15.76 -17.42 -14.92
CA LEU A 187 -15.51 -16.20 -14.14
C LEU A 187 -15.88 -14.93 -14.91
N LYS A 188 -15.61 -14.91 -16.22
CA LYS A 188 -15.98 -13.79 -17.10
C LYS A 188 -17.50 -13.63 -17.14
N GLU A 189 -18.25 -14.72 -17.32
CA GLU A 189 -19.71 -14.69 -17.37
C GLU A 189 -20.34 -14.24 -16.03
N GLU A 190 -19.81 -14.73 -14.90
CA GLU A 190 -20.22 -14.27 -13.56
C GLU A 190 -19.99 -12.76 -13.41
N LEU A 191 -18.80 -12.28 -13.80
CA LEU A 191 -18.43 -10.88 -13.71
C LEU A 191 -19.29 -10.01 -14.65
N ILE A 192 -19.56 -10.46 -15.87
CA ILE A 192 -20.48 -9.79 -16.81
C ILE A 192 -21.86 -9.61 -16.15
N GLN A 193 -22.44 -10.66 -15.57
CA GLN A 193 -23.75 -10.55 -14.91
C GLN A 193 -23.75 -9.55 -13.74
N TYR A 194 -22.66 -9.49 -12.97
CA TYR A 194 -22.49 -8.51 -11.90
C TYR A 194 -22.39 -7.08 -12.45
N LEU A 195 -21.52 -6.87 -13.44
CA LEU A 195 -21.28 -5.58 -14.08
C LEU A 195 -22.53 -5.05 -14.80
N GLU A 196 -23.33 -5.94 -15.38
CA GLU A 196 -24.57 -5.58 -16.08
C GLU A 196 -25.58 -4.85 -15.18
N LYS A 197 -25.66 -5.28 -13.92
CA LYS A 197 -26.52 -4.71 -12.88
C LYS A 197 -25.96 -3.42 -12.29
N LYS A 198 -24.62 -3.29 -12.28
CA LYS A 198 -23.91 -2.16 -11.65
C LYS A 198 -23.69 -1.00 -12.62
N ILE A 199 -23.35 -1.29 -13.87
CA ILE A 199 -23.07 -0.28 -14.88
C ILE A 199 -24.40 0.23 -15.45
N PRO A 200 -24.73 1.53 -15.28
CA PRO A 200 -25.97 2.09 -15.80
C PRO A 200 -26.03 2.02 -17.33
N SER A 201 -27.25 2.14 -17.87
CA SER A 201 -27.45 2.19 -19.32
C SER A 201 -26.84 3.45 -19.92
N PHE A 202 -26.30 3.30 -21.13
CA PHE A 202 -25.72 4.44 -21.85
C PHE A 202 -26.81 5.18 -22.61
N SER A 203 -26.65 6.50 -22.76
CA SER A 203 -27.54 7.31 -23.58
C SER A 203 -26.76 8.26 -24.47
N PHE A 204 -27.12 8.33 -25.74
CA PHE A 204 -26.60 9.32 -26.67
C PHE A 204 -27.52 10.54 -26.71
N SER A 205 -26.92 11.72 -26.67
CA SER A 205 -27.61 12.99 -26.85
C SER A 205 -26.81 13.92 -27.75
N LYS A 206 -27.51 14.82 -28.45
CA LYS A 206 -26.86 15.92 -29.18
C LYS A 206 -26.41 16.97 -28.16
N ALA A 207 -25.16 17.43 -28.25
CA ALA A 207 -24.67 18.47 -27.36
C ALA A 207 -25.49 19.76 -27.59
N LYS A 208 -26.23 20.21 -26.56
CA LYS A 208 -26.89 21.51 -26.59
C LYS A 208 -25.86 22.58 -26.25
N ASN A 209 -25.49 23.39 -27.25
CA ASN A 209 -24.75 24.65 -27.12
C ASN A 209 -23.29 24.55 -26.64
N PHE A 210 -22.34 24.56 -27.58
CA PHE A 210 -21.06 25.25 -27.43
C PHE A 210 -20.66 25.80 -28.81
N ASP A 211 -20.86 27.12 -28.96
CA ASP A 211 -20.27 28.07 -29.90
C ASP A 211 -20.13 27.77 -31.41
N HIS A 212 -20.86 28.59 -32.20
CA HIS A 212 -20.47 29.32 -33.42
C HIS A 212 -19.82 28.61 -34.62
N TYR A 213 -19.43 27.34 -34.50
CA TYR A 213 -18.93 26.53 -35.60
C TYR A 213 -19.91 25.38 -35.81
N ASN A 214 -20.37 25.21 -37.05
CA ASN A 214 -21.34 24.21 -37.55
C ASN A 214 -20.97 22.73 -37.31
N ASN A 215 -20.18 22.40 -36.28
CA ASN A 215 -19.77 21.04 -35.97
C ASN A 215 -20.84 20.32 -35.16
N LYS A 216 -21.33 19.19 -35.70
CA LYS A 216 -22.22 18.29 -34.99
C LYS A 216 -21.47 17.62 -33.84
N ASN A 217 -21.64 18.17 -32.64
CA ASN A 217 -21.08 17.61 -31.41
C ASN A 217 -22.11 16.71 -30.72
N TYR A 218 -21.64 15.61 -30.16
CA TYR A 218 -22.44 14.56 -29.55
C TYR A 218 -21.89 14.21 -28.18
N VAL A 219 -22.78 13.73 -27.31
CA VAL A 219 -22.45 13.32 -25.95
C VAL A 219 -22.96 11.90 -25.73
N LEU A 220 -22.05 10.98 -25.43
CA LEU A 220 -22.39 9.69 -24.83
C LEU A 220 -22.36 9.83 -23.32
N ASN A 221 -23.52 9.75 -22.70
CA ASN A 221 -23.64 9.64 -21.26
C ASN A 221 -23.49 8.17 -20.87
N LEU A 222 -22.49 7.87 -20.05
CA LEU A 222 -22.23 6.52 -19.54
C LEU A 222 -22.95 6.25 -18.20
N GLY A 223 -23.84 7.16 -17.78
CA GLY A 223 -24.50 7.19 -16.49
C GLY A 223 -23.65 7.87 -15.39
N GLY A 224 -24.35 8.53 -14.45
CA GLY A 224 -23.73 9.42 -13.47
C GLY A 224 -23.21 10.71 -14.12
N TYR A 225 -22.07 11.22 -13.66
CA TYR A 225 -21.41 12.41 -14.23
C TYR A 225 -20.50 12.07 -15.44
N ASN A 226 -20.50 10.82 -15.93
CA ASN A 226 -19.60 10.37 -17.00
C ASN A 226 -20.14 10.70 -18.37
N ASN A 227 -19.40 11.52 -19.11
CA ASN A 227 -19.75 11.85 -20.48
C ASN A 227 -18.53 11.78 -21.41
N ILE A 228 -18.78 11.34 -22.63
CA ILE A 228 -17.81 11.41 -23.72
C ILE A 228 -18.38 12.34 -24.76
N GLU A 229 -17.67 13.44 -24.99
CA GLU A 229 -18.00 14.46 -25.96
C GLU A 229 -17.18 14.22 -27.22
N PHE A 230 -17.82 14.22 -28.38
CA PHE A 230 -17.15 13.93 -29.65
C PHE A 230 -17.77 14.68 -30.82
N SER A 231 -16.98 14.89 -31.87
CA SER A 231 -17.40 15.36 -33.18
C SER A 231 -17.23 14.25 -34.23
N GLU A 232 -17.63 14.49 -35.49
CA GLU A 232 -17.53 13.52 -36.59
C GLU A 232 -16.09 13.01 -36.87
N SER A 233 -15.06 13.73 -36.40
CA SER A 233 -13.64 13.47 -36.68
C SER A 233 -12.76 13.31 -35.45
N ARG A 234 -13.23 13.59 -34.24
CA ARG A 234 -12.41 13.51 -33.01
C ARG A 234 -13.25 13.41 -31.75
N ILE A 235 -12.71 12.78 -30.71
CA ILE A 235 -13.21 12.97 -29.34
C ILE A 235 -12.77 14.36 -28.87
N LEU A 236 -13.72 15.14 -28.36
CA LEU A 236 -13.48 16.49 -27.84
C LEU A 236 -13.17 16.44 -26.33
N ARG A 237 -13.82 15.52 -25.61
CA ARG A 237 -13.66 15.39 -24.15
C ARG A 237 -14.05 14.01 -23.68
N PHE A 238 -13.32 13.48 -22.70
CA PHE A 238 -13.69 12.27 -21.99
C PHE A 238 -13.69 12.59 -20.50
N ASN A 239 -14.85 12.96 -19.95
CA ASN A 239 -14.97 13.15 -18.52
C ASN A 239 -15.37 11.82 -17.89
N THR A 240 -14.45 11.22 -17.14
CA THR A 240 -14.73 10.04 -16.31
C THR A 240 -14.73 10.36 -14.82
N PRO A 241 -15.85 10.78 -14.24
CA PRO A 241 -16.12 10.58 -12.83
C PRO A 241 -16.46 9.11 -12.55
N GLY A 242 -15.43 8.35 -12.20
CA GLY A 242 -15.47 7.29 -11.19
C GLY A 242 -16.75 6.46 -11.08
N SER A 243 -17.23 5.83 -12.16
CA SER A 243 -18.38 4.91 -12.09
C SER A 243 -18.11 3.69 -11.21
N PHE A 244 -16.85 3.42 -10.90
CA PHE A 244 -16.42 2.55 -9.83
C PHE A 244 -15.59 3.40 -8.87
N SER A 245 -16.01 3.45 -7.61
CA SER A 245 -15.13 3.98 -6.56
C SER A 245 -13.82 3.17 -6.54
N MET A 246 -12.69 3.78 -6.15
CA MET A 246 -11.41 3.05 -6.00
C MET A 246 -11.58 1.77 -5.15
N GLY A 247 -12.49 1.79 -4.16
CA GLY A 247 -12.80 0.63 -3.34
C GLY A 247 -13.58 -0.48 -4.04
N GLU A 248 -14.41 -0.17 -5.05
CA GLU A 248 -15.08 -1.21 -5.84
C GLU A 248 -14.14 -1.84 -6.87
N TRP A 249 -13.18 -1.08 -7.41
CA TRP A 249 -12.11 -1.63 -8.23
C TRP A 249 -11.25 -2.61 -7.44
N GLN A 250 -10.83 -2.22 -6.23
CA GLN A 250 -10.05 -3.09 -5.35
C GLN A 250 -10.77 -4.42 -5.06
N LYS A 251 -12.08 -4.38 -4.80
CA LYS A 251 -12.87 -5.61 -4.59
C LYS A 251 -12.92 -6.52 -5.82
N LEU A 252 -12.95 -5.94 -7.03
CA LEU A 252 -12.87 -6.73 -8.25
C LEU A 252 -11.48 -7.33 -8.44
N GLU A 253 -10.42 -6.56 -8.19
CA GLU A 253 -9.02 -7.01 -8.27
C GLU A 253 -8.66 -8.07 -7.22
N GLU A 254 -9.31 -8.05 -6.06
CA GLU A 254 -9.17 -9.08 -5.02
C GLU A 254 -9.79 -10.43 -5.44
N LYS A 255 -10.86 -10.40 -6.23
CA LYS A 255 -11.64 -11.59 -6.59
C LYS A 255 -11.30 -12.15 -7.98
N TYR A 256 -11.04 -11.29 -8.96
CA TYR A 256 -10.86 -11.68 -10.36
C TYR A 256 -9.47 -11.32 -10.86
N PRO A 257 -8.81 -12.22 -11.61
CA PRO A 257 -7.60 -11.85 -12.32
C PRO A 257 -7.87 -10.81 -13.41
N TYR A 258 -6.83 -10.06 -13.70
CA TYR A 258 -6.94 -8.82 -14.43
C TYR A 258 -7.45 -8.95 -15.86
N ASP A 259 -7.01 -10.00 -16.55
CA ASP A 259 -7.41 -10.30 -17.92
C ASP A 259 -8.90 -10.66 -18.01
N VAL A 260 -9.46 -11.33 -17.00
CA VAL A 260 -10.91 -11.59 -16.87
C VAL A 260 -11.66 -10.28 -16.71
N ILE A 261 -11.21 -9.39 -15.83
CA ILE A 261 -11.83 -8.06 -15.62
C ILE A 261 -11.86 -7.28 -16.93
N ARG A 262 -10.73 -7.22 -17.63
CA ARG A 262 -10.60 -6.52 -18.91
C ARG A 262 -11.57 -7.06 -19.96
N GLU A 263 -11.62 -8.38 -20.13
CA GLU A 263 -12.47 -9.03 -21.13
C GLU A 263 -13.97 -8.85 -20.80
N ALA A 264 -14.36 -9.01 -19.53
CA ALA A 264 -15.74 -8.79 -19.08
C ALA A 264 -16.18 -7.32 -19.26
N MET A 265 -15.33 -6.37 -18.89
CA MET A 265 -15.61 -4.93 -19.06
C MET A 265 -15.75 -4.54 -20.53
N LYS A 266 -14.92 -5.10 -21.41
CA LYS A 266 -15.04 -4.91 -22.85
C LYS A 266 -16.40 -5.39 -23.36
N GLU A 267 -16.79 -6.62 -23.02
CA GLU A 267 -18.05 -7.22 -23.46
C GLU A 267 -19.27 -6.43 -22.95
N ILE A 268 -19.24 -5.99 -21.68
CA ILE A 268 -20.29 -5.13 -21.12
C ILE A 268 -20.36 -3.80 -21.84
N PHE A 269 -19.23 -3.18 -22.13
CA PHE A 269 -19.18 -1.90 -22.82
C PHE A 269 -19.76 -2.02 -24.23
N GLU A 270 -19.36 -3.04 -24.98
CA GLU A 270 -19.94 -3.38 -26.30
C GLU A 270 -21.46 -3.55 -26.21
N LYS A 271 -21.94 -4.31 -25.23
CA LYS A 271 -23.37 -4.56 -24.99
C LYS A 271 -24.13 -3.28 -24.62
N LYS A 272 -23.57 -2.43 -23.76
CA LYS A 272 -24.20 -1.18 -23.31
C LYS A 272 -24.22 -0.12 -24.42
N VAL A 273 -23.17 -0.03 -25.24
CA VAL A 273 -23.14 0.82 -26.44
C VAL A 273 -24.17 0.35 -27.47
N ALA A 274 -24.26 -0.96 -27.71
CA ALA A 274 -25.23 -1.52 -28.66
C ALA A 274 -26.69 -1.23 -28.25
N ASN A 275 -26.96 -1.18 -26.95
CA ASN A 275 -28.29 -0.96 -26.37
C ASN A 275 -28.52 0.47 -25.84
N ALA A 276 -27.63 1.42 -26.18
CA ALA A 276 -27.76 2.78 -25.68
C ALA A 276 -29.04 3.45 -26.18
N SER A 277 -29.72 4.20 -25.32
CA SER A 277 -30.90 4.96 -25.69
C SER A 277 -30.50 6.25 -26.43
N TYR A 278 -31.32 6.68 -27.39
CA TYR A 278 -31.07 7.90 -28.16
C TYR A 278 -32.11 8.95 -27.79
N SER A 279 -31.69 10.04 -27.16
CA SER A 279 -32.56 11.18 -26.90
C SER A 279 -32.22 12.30 -27.90
N PHE A 280 -33.06 12.48 -28.89
CA PHE A 280 -32.99 13.64 -29.77
C PHE A 280 -34.21 14.52 -29.53
N ASP A 281 -33.98 15.79 -29.19
CA ASP A 281 -35.02 16.82 -29.32
C ASP A 281 -35.25 17.08 -30.81
N ILE A 282 -36.07 16.24 -31.43
CA ILE A 282 -36.57 16.46 -32.79
C ILE A 282 -38.01 16.88 -32.63
N SER A 283 -38.24 18.18 -32.49
CA SER A 283 -39.55 18.77 -32.72
C SER A 283 -39.85 18.68 -34.22
N GLY A 284 -40.30 17.51 -34.70
CA GLY A 284 -40.69 17.33 -36.10
C GLY A 284 -40.79 15.87 -36.57
N SER A 285 -42.03 15.43 -36.79
CA SER A 285 -42.48 14.26 -37.58
C SER A 285 -41.88 12.88 -37.23
N TYR A 286 -42.79 11.99 -36.79
CA TYR A 286 -42.58 10.63 -36.30
C TYR A 286 -41.96 9.60 -37.28
N ASP A 287 -41.66 9.96 -38.53
CA ASP A 287 -41.15 9.01 -39.55
C ASP A 287 -39.61 9.01 -39.74
N ARG A 288 -38.88 9.90 -39.05
CA ARG A 288 -37.40 10.03 -39.16
C ARG A 288 -36.61 9.11 -38.22
N GLU A 289 -37.17 7.97 -37.84
CA GLU A 289 -36.39 6.92 -37.14
C GLU A 289 -35.48 6.11 -38.10
N THR A 290 -35.45 6.40 -39.40
CA THR A 290 -35.23 5.37 -40.44
C THR A 290 -33.96 5.46 -41.31
N LYS A 291 -33.08 6.45 -41.16
CA LYS A 291 -31.76 6.43 -41.84
C LYS A 291 -30.66 7.11 -41.05
N GLU A 292 -30.92 8.32 -40.57
CA GLU A 292 -29.96 9.07 -39.74
C GLU A 292 -29.62 8.33 -38.43
N MET A 293 -30.60 7.72 -37.75
CA MET A 293 -30.33 6.87 -36.58
C MET A 293 -29.48 5.65 -36.92
N LYS A 294 -29.65 5.05 -38.11
CA LYS A 294 -28.89 3.88 -38.53
C LYS A 294 -27.45 4.26 -38.85
N GLU A 295 -27.25 5.32 -39.64
CA GLU A 295 -25.93 5.90 -39.92
C GLU A 295 -25.22 6.34 -38.62
N TYR A 296 -25.97 6.84 -37.64
CA TYR A 296 -25.45 7.23 -36.34
C TYR A 296 -25.04 6.02 -35.48
N LYS A 297 -25.87 4.96 -35.42
CA LYS A 297 -25.53 3.68 -34.80
C LYS A 297 -24.28 3.05 -35.45
N ASP A 298 -24.18 3.10 -36.77
CA ASP A 298 -23.05 2.57 -37.52
C ASP A 298 -21.78 3.41 -37.28
N MET A 299 -21.90 4.74 -37.16
CA MET A 299 -20.79 5.62 -36.77
C MET A 299 -20.31 5.31 -35.35
N ILE A 300 -21.21 5.10 -34.39
CA ILE A 300 -20.86 4.72 -33.02
C ILE A 300 -20.11 3.38 -33.02
N LYS A 301 -20.63 2.37 -33.73
CA LYS A 301 -19.96 1.05 -33.79
C LYS A 301 -18.60 1.10 -34.47
N SER A 302 -18.49 1.83 -35.59
CA SER A 302 -17.27 1.84 -36.42
C SER A 302 -16.18 2.76 -35.90
N LYS A 303 -16.53 3.91 -35.30
CA LYS A 303 -15.55 4.91 -34.83
C LYS A 303 -15.42 4.95 -33.32
N PHE A 304 -16.54 4.89 -32.59
CA PHE A 304 -16.52 5.15 -31.16
C PHE A 304 -16.12 3.93 -30.34
N LEU A 305 -16.66 2.74 -30.67
CA LEU A 305 -16.33 1.51 -29.96
C LEU A 305 -14.81 1.20 -29.96
N PRO A 306 -14.09 1.29 -31.10
CA PRO A 306 -12.64 1.10 -31.10
C PRO A 306 -11.87 2.12 -30.23
N ILE A 307 -12.33 3.37 -30.18
CA ILE A 307 -11.67 4.40 -29.36
C ILE A 307 -11.93 4.15 -27.86
N ALA A 308 -13.15 3.80 -27.49
CA ALA A 308 -13.49 3.46 -26.12
C ALA A 308 -12.78 2.17 -25.66
N GLU A 309 -12.68 1.17 -26.52
CA GLU A 309 -11.84 -0.02 -26.29
C GLU A 309 -10.38 0.36 -26.07
N ASN A 310 -9.82 1.22 -26.92
CA ASN A 310 -8.44 1.67 -26.75
C ASN A 310 -8.27 2.43 -25.41
N MET A 311 -9.20 3.31 -25.04
CA MET A 311 -9.16 4.03 -23.77
C MET A 311 -9.27 3.10 -22.55
N LEU A 312 -10.17 2.11 -22.59
CA LEU A 312 -10.28 1.11 -21.55
C LEU A 312 -9.00 0.28 -21.47
N ASN A 313 -8.46 -0.18 -22.60
CA ASN A 313 -7.19 -0.91 -22.63
C ASN A 313 -6.03 -0.07 -22.09
N VAL A 314 -6.00 1.23 -22.41
CA VAL A 314 -4.98 2.15 -21.91
C VAL A 314 -5.12 2.37 -20.40
N ARG A 315 -6.34 2.62 -19.92
CA ARG A 315 -6.62 2.73 -18.48
C ARG A 315 -6.24 1.44 -17.77
N PHE A 316 -6.63 0.32 -18.36
CA PHE A 316 -6.36 -0.97 -17.78
C PHE A 316 -4.84 -1.24 -17.72
N ARG A 317 -4.13 -1.02 -18.82
CA ARG A 317 -2.68 -1.21 -18.80
C ARG A 317 -2.02 -0.27 -17.80
N ASN A 318 -2.49 0.97 -17.66
CA ASN A 318 -2.01 1.90 -16.62
C ASN A 318 -2.18 1.31 -15.21
N ASP A 319 -3.37 0.82 -14.85
CA ASP A 319 -3.63 0.26 -13.52
C ASP A 319 -2.80 -1.02 -13.25
N GLU A 320 -2.60 -1.88 -14.27
CA GLU A 320 -1.68 -3.04 -14.18
C GLU A 320 -0.24 -2.61 -13.86
N LEU A 321 0.25 -1.57 -14.53
CA LEU A 321 1.60 -1.03 -14.29
C LEU A 321 1.74 -0.44 -12.89
N ARG A 322 0.70 0.24 -12.38
CA ARG A 322 0.68 0.76 -11.01
C ARG A 322 0.74 -0.36 -9.99
N TYR A 323 -0.01 -1.44 -10.20
CA TYR A 323 0.03 -2.62 -9.35
C TYR A 323 1.42 -3.27 -9.36
N LYS A 324 2.01 -3.47 -10.55
CA LYS A 324 3.39 -3.98 -10.71
C LYS A 324 4.41 -3.13 -9.95
N ALA A 325 4.30 -1.81 -10.01
CA ALA A 325 5.20 -0.92 -9.29
C ALA A 325 5.08 -1.07 -7.77
N LYS A 326 3.84 -1.24 -7.26
CA LYS A 326 3.58 -1.46 -5.82
C LYS A 326 4.22 -2.76 -5.33
N ILE A 327 4.01 -3.88 -6.03
CA ILE A 327 4.60 -5.18 -5.64
C ILE A 327 6.14 -5.19 -5.74
N GLN A 328 6.71 -4.35 -6.60
CA GLN A 328 8.16 -4.18 -6.76
C GLN A 328 8.79 -3.22 -5.74
N GLY A 329 8.01 -2.68 -4.80
CA GLY A 329 8.51 -1.80 -3.74
C GLY A 329 8.83 -0.37 -4.21
N LEU A 330 8.38 0.03 -5.40
CA LEU A 330 8.57 1.41 -5.91
C LEU A 330 7.56 2.41 -5.32
N GLY A 331 6.63 1.94 -4.51
CA GLY A 331 5.58 2.74 -3.86
C GLY A 331 4.35 2.95 -4.74
N ASN A 332 3.49 3.89 -4.33
CA ASN A 332 2.26 4.23 -5.07
C ASN A 332 2.59 5.10 -6.29
N VAL A 333 2.91 4.45 -7.40
CA VAL A 333 3.13 5.13 -8.68
C VAL A 333 1.79 5.56 -9.26
N SER A 334 1.57 6.88 -9.37
CA SER A 334 0.33 7.41 -9.97
C SER A 334 0.42 7.56 -11.49
N ASN A 335 1.63 7.77 -12.04
CA ASN A 335 1.89 7.98 -13.47
C ASN A 335 3.39 7.82 -13.78
N ILE A 336 3.72 7.92 -15.07
CA ILE A 336 5.10 7.87 -15.57
C ILE A 336 6.03 8.89 -14.87
N THR A 337 5.52 10.10 -14.59
CA THR A 337 6.29 11.18 -13.96
C THR A 337 6.84 10.80 -12.60
N TYR A 338 6.15 9.93 -11.87
CA TYR A 338 6.66 9.43 -10.60
C TYR A 338 7.88 8.51 -10.79
N ILE A 339 7.86 7.64 -11.80
CA ILE A 339 9.01 6.77 -12.14
C ILE A 339 10.17 7.62 -12.66
N GLU A 340 9.90 8.60 -13.53
CA GLU A 340 10.91 9.56 -14.01
C GLU A 340 11.62 10.25 -12.85
N ARG A 341 10.88 10.71 -11.83
CA ARG A 341 11.46 11.33 -10.63
C ARG A 341 12.34 10.36 -9.84
N ILE A 342 11.99 9.08 -9.76
CA ILE A 342 12.83 8.07 -9.10
C ILE A 342 14.16 7.93 -9.88
N ILE A 343 14.09 7.78 -11.20
CA ILE A 343 15.25 7.65 -12.08
C ILE A 343 16.15 8.89 -11.95
N GLN A 344 15.58 10.08 -12.15
CA GLN A 344 16.29 11.36 -12.05
C GLN A 344 16.91 11.58 -10.67
N LYS A 345 16.24 11.16 -9.59
CA LYS A 345 16.80 11.25 -8.24
C LYS A 345 18.02 10.36 -8.09
N ILE A 346 17.98 9.12 -8.56
CA ILE A 346 19.12 8.20 -8.51
C ILE A 346 20.30 8.78 -9.30
N GLU A 347 20.05 9.29 -10.52
CA GLU A 347 21.09 9.91 -11.35
C GLU A 347 21.68 11.17 -10.71
N SER A 348 20.83 12.05 -10.17
CA SER A 348 21.27 13.24 -9.44
C SER A 348 22.11 12.89 -8.22
N ASP A 349 21.70 11.89 -7.43
CA ASP A 349 22.43 11.43 -6.25
C ASP A 349 23.79 10.81 -6.64
N LYS A 350 23.88 10.10 -7.78
CA LYS A 350 25.14 9.57 -8.33
C LYS A 350 26.12 10.68 -8.68
N ASP A 351 25.65 11.69 -9.43
CA ASP A 351 26.49 12.80 -9.87
C ASP A 351 26.98 13.64 -8.70
N GLU A 352 26.12 13.84 -7.70
CA GLU A 352 26.50 14.52 -6.48
C GLU A 352 27.53 13.71 -5.67
N ALA A 353 27.32 12.40 -5.50
CA ALA A 353 28.25 11.54 -4.79
C ALA A 353 29.66 11.55 -5.43
N LYS A 354 29.73 11.55 -6.77
CA LYS A 354 31.02 11.68 -7.51
C LYS A 354 31.70 13.02 -7.26
N LYS A 355 30.94 14.12 -7.22
CA LYS A 355 31.48 15.46 -6.89
C LYS A 355 32.00 15.50 -5.46
N THR A 356 31.24 14.97 -4.50
CA THR A 356 31.65 14.90 -3.10
C THR A 356 32.88 14.02 -2.91
N LEU A 357 32.96 12.86 -3.57
CA LEU A 357 34.16 12.00 -3.58
C LEU A 357 35.40 12.74 -4.08
N SER A 358 35.26 13.50 -5.16
CA SER A 358 36.36 14.31 -5.72
C SER A 358 36.82 15.38 -4.73
N GLY A 359 35.88 16.05 -4.05
CA GLY A 359 36.19 17.01 -3.00
C GLY A 359 36.86 16.39 -1.78
N ILE A 360 36.41 15.20 -1.35
CA ILE A 360 37.05 14.45 -0.27
C ILE A 360 38.51 14.12 -0.60
N ILE A 361 38.80 13.70 -1.83
CA ILE A 361 40.19 13.42 -2.26
C ILE A 361 41.05 14.68 -2.19
N GLN A 362 40.52 15.85 -2.56
CA GLN A 362 41.24 17.12 -2.44
C GLN A 362 41.56 17.44 -0.98
N ILE A 363 40.57 17.35 -0.08
CA ILE A 363 40.75 17.61 1.36
C ILE A 363 41.73 16.60 1.98
N GLU A 364 41.64 15.32 1.60
CA GLU A 364 42.53 14.26 2.11
C GLU A 364 43.99 14.53 1.77
N ASN A 365 44.28 15.09 0.59
CA ASN A 365 45.63 15.49 0.21
C ASN A 365 46.15 16.66 1.06
N GLU A 366 45.26 17.52 1.55
CA GLU A 366 45.61 18.65 2.43
C GLU A 366 45.75 18.23 3.90
N LEU A 367 45.13 17.11 4.31
CA LEU A 367 45.11 16.62 5.70
C LEU A 367 45.63 15.17 5.83
N PRO A 368 46.89 14.89 5.48
CA PRO A 368 47.42 13.53 5.57
C PRO A 368 47.65 13.12 7.04
N ASN A 369 46.80 12.22 7.54
CA ASN A 369 46.86 11.62 8.89
C ASN A 369 46.62 12.59 10.07
N GLU A 370 45.91 13.70 9.87
CA GLU A 370 45.52 14.59 10.97
C GLU A 370 44.41 13.98 11.84
N GLU A 371 44.37 14.35 13.12
CA GLU A 371 43.25 14.02 14.00
C GLU A 371 42.12 15.03 13.78
N VAL A 372 40.96 14.56 13.32
CA VAL A 372 39.84 15.42 12.93
C VAL A 372 38.53 14.97 13.56
N VAL A 373 37.58 15.89 13.64
CA VAL A 373 36.21 15.66 14.10
C VAL A 373 35.25 16.00 12.97
N LEU A 374 34.41 15.04 12.57
CA LEU A 374 33.33 15.30 11.63
C LEU A 374 32.11 15.86 12.37
N SER A 375 31.73 17.09 12.04
CA SER A 375 30.66 17.86 12.68
C SER A 375 29.67 18.33 11.60
N GLY A 376 28.69 17.48 11.30
CA GLY A 376 27.78 17.69 10.17
C GLY A 376 28.52 17.59 8.83
N VAL A 377 28.60 18.69 8.09
CA VAL A 377 29.30 18.79 6.79
C VAL A 377 30.71 19.40 6.90
N TYR A 378 31.17 19.68 8.12
CA TYR A 378 32.48 20.26 8.37
C TYR A 378 33.41 19.25 9.03
N LEU A 379 34.67 19.25 8.60
CA LEU A 379 35.77 18.57 9.25
C LEU A 379 36.55 19.60 10.07
N GLU A 380 36.61 19.36 11.37
CA GLU A 380 37.33 20.19 12.33
C GLU A 380 38.70 19.56 12.60
N VAL A 381 39.79 20.24 12.25
CA VAL A 381 41.15 19.74 12.47
C VAL A 381 41.57 20.05 13.90
N THR A 382 41.75 19.02 14.73
CA THR A 382 41.87 19.18 16.20
C THR A 382 43.06 20.06 16.61
N SER A 383 44.20 19.91 15.92
CA SER A 383 45.42 20.69 16.16
C SER A 383 45.22 22.18 15.81
N ALA A 384 44.73 22.46 14.61
CA ALA A 384 44.46 23.82 14.14
C ALA A 384 43.29 24.49 14.87
N LEU A 385 42.28 23.73 15.30
CA LEU A 385 41.16 24.23 16.09
C LEU A 385 41.61 24.72 17.47
N LYS A 386 42.57 24.04 18.10
CA LYS A 386 43.18 24.51 19.37
C LYS A 386 43.91 25.85 19.17
N GLU A 387 44.66 25.99 18.07
CA GLU A 387 45.36 27.23 17.73
C GLU A 387 44.36 28.37 17.47
N TYR A 388 43.31 28.10 16.69
CA TYR A 388 42.21 29.01 16.40
C TYR A 388 41.52 29.50 17.68
N ASN A 389 41.08 28.56 18.54
CA ASN A 389 40.39 28.89 19.78
C ASN A 389 41.29 29.67 20.76
N LYS A 390 42.60 29.35 20.81
CA LYS A 390 43.57 30.11 21.59
C LYS A 390 43.71 31.54 21.07
N PHE A 391 43.81 31.73 19.76
CA PHE A 391 43.86 33.04 19.14
C PHE A 391 42.62 33.89 19.44
N VAL A 392 41.43 33.31 19.30
CA VAL A 392 40.16 33.98 19.61
C VAL A 392 40.13 34.42 21.06
N LYS A 393 40.43 33.51 22.00
CA LYS A 393 40.43 33.79 23.43
C LYS A 393 41.45 34.86 23.83
N GLU A 394 42.69 34.77 23.33
CA GLU A 394 43.72 35.78 23.60
C GLU A 394 43.36 37.15 23.04
N THR A 395 42.63 37.20 21.92
CA THR A 395 42.15 38.46 21.35
C THR A 395 41.03 39.06 22.20
N GLU A 396 40.06 38.25 22.62
CA GLU A 396 38.99 38.69 23.53
C GLU A 396 39.55 39.24 24.86
N GLU A 397 40.55 38.57 25.43
CA GLU A 397 41.24 39.02 26.64
C GLU A 397 41.98 40.36 26.42
N LYS A 398 42.64 40.54 25.26
CA LYS A 398 43.30 41.80 24.89
C LYS A 398 42.31 42.93 24.66
N GLU A 399 41.16 42.67 24.02
CA GLU A 399 40.10 43.66 23.84
C GLU A 399 39.51 44.10 25.18
N LYS A 400 39.33 43.15 26.11
CA LYS A 400 38.88 43.46 27.46
C LYS A 400 39.91 44.33 28.19
N ARG A 401 41.19 43.96 28.16
CA ARG A 401 42.27 44.76 28.75
C ARG A 401 42.37 46.15 28.13
N LEU A 402 42.20 46.27 26.80
CA LEU A 402 42.19 47.55 26.11
C LEU A 402 41.11 48.49 26.67
N LYS A 403 39.89 47.97 26.88
CA LYS A 403 38.79 48.75 27.50
C LYS A 403 39.12 49.17 28.93
N GLU A 404 39.75 48.29 29.72
CA GLU A 404 40.20 48.60 31.08
C GLU A 404 41.26 49.71 31.08
N VAL A 405 42.29 49.60 30.23
CA VAL A 405 43.37 50.61 30.11
C VAL A 405 42.80 51.96 29.66
N ILE A 406 41.86 51.99 28.71
CA ILE A 406 41.18 53.23 28.30
C ILE A 406 40.46 53.86 29.50
N SER A 407 39.73 53.08 30.30
CA SER A 407 39.07 53.58 31.51
C SER A 407 40.05 54.03 32.59
N GLU A 408 41.18 53.35 32.76
CA GLU A 408 42.24 53.75 33.69
C GLU A 408 42.89 55.08 33.27
N ILE A 409 43.15 55.27 31.97
CA ILE A 409 43.63 56.53 31.40
C ILE A 409 42.63 57.66 31.68
N GLU A 410 41.35 57.46 31.39
CA GLU A 410 40.30 58.47 31.63
C GLU A 410 40.23 58.86 33.12
N LYS A 411 40.24 57.88 34.03
CA LYS A 411 40.26 58.13 35.48
C LYS A 411 41.52 58.85 35.93
N LEU A 412 42.68 58.49 35.38
CA LEU A 412 43.95 59.11 35.74
C LEU A 412 43.99 60.57 35.23
N GLU A 413 43.46 60.84 34.04
CA GLU A 413 43.35 62.18 33.47
C GLU A 413 42.38 63.08 34.26
N MET A 414 41.26 62.53 34.77
CA MET A 414 40.33 63.26 35.66
C MET A 414 40.98 63.65 36.99
N ASN A 415 41.92 62.85 37.52
CA ASN A 415 42.57 63.06 38.81
C ASN A 415 43.92 63.78 38.71
N LYS A 416 44.12 64.62 37.69
CA LYS A 416 45.37 65.32 37.46
C LYS A 416 45.80 66.20 38.66
N PRO A 417 47.00 66.00 39.25
CA PRO A 417 47.45 66.77 40.41
C PRO A 417 47.78 68.22 40.06
N LYS A 418 47.34 69.16 40.91
CA LYS A 418 47.50 70.61 40.70
C LYS A 418 48.93 71.13 40.97
N LEU A 419 49.62 70.60 41.99
CA LEU A 419 50.89 71.15 42.49
C LEU A 419 52.02 70.11 42.60
N PHE A 420 51.90 69.07 43.45
CA PHE A 420 52.94 68.07 43.68
C PHE A 420 52.59 66.70 43.05
N GLY A 421 53.59 65.95 42.59
CA GLY A 421 53.39 64.60 42.02
C GLY A 421 53.08 64.53 40.52
N LYS A 422 53.21 65.64 39.77
CA LYS A 422 52.95 65.70 38.32
C LYS A 422 53.83 64.75 37.51
N GLU A 423 55.09 64.60 37.91
CA GLU A 423 56.06 63.74 37.21
C GLU A 423 55.65 62.27 37.29
N LYS A 424 55.42 61.74 38.50
CA LYS A 424 54.90 60.38 38.72
C LYS A 424 53.56 60.12 38.04
N TRP A 425 52.65 61.12 38.04
CA TRP A 425 51.39 61.03 37.30
C TRP A 425 51.62 60.91 35.79
N ASN A 426 52.54 61.71 35.24
CA ASN A 426 52.87 61.71 33.82
C ASN A 426 53.52 60.40 33.39
N ASP A 427 54.39 59.82 34.23
CA ASP A 427 55.02 58.52 33.99
C ASP A 427 54.00 57.38 33.93
N ASN A 428 53.06 57.36 34.89
CA ASN A 428 51.95 56.40 34.89
C ASN A 428 51.06 56.56 33.64
N LEU A 429 50.72 57.80 33.26
CA LEU A 429 49.90 58.07 32.08
C LEU A 429 50.60 57.62 30.80
N ASN A 430 51.91 57.90 30.66
CA ASN A 430 52.69 57.48 29.51
C ASN A 430 52.83 55.96 29.43
N THR A 431 52.93 55.27 30.57
CA THR A 431 52.97 53.81 30.64
C THR A 431 51.66 53.20 30.12
N LEU A 432 50.52 53.70 30.60
CA LEU A 432 49.21 53.25 30.14
C LEU A 432 48.94 53.60 28.66
N LYS A 433 49.39 54.77 28.18
CA LYS A 433 49.25 55.14 26.77
C LYS A 433 50.06 54.22 25.85
N LYS A 434 51.28 53.81 26.26
CA LYS A 434 52.06 52.81 25.54
C LYS A 434 51.39 51.44 25.53
N GLU A 435 50.86 50.99 26.67
CA GLU A 435 50.11 49.73 26.76
C GLU A 435 48.87 49.75 25.84
N ARG A 436 48.14 50.87 25.82
CA ARG A 436 47.01 51.09 24.91
C ARG A 436 47.42 50.96 23.44
N GLU A 437 48.47 51.65 23.01
CA GLU A 437 48.95 51.60 21.61
C GLU A 437 49.36 50.18 21.19
N GLU A 438 49.98 49.40 22.09
CA GLU A 438 50.34 48.01 21.82
C GLU A 438 49.11 47.10 21.70
N LEU A 439 48.11 47.30 22.56
CA LEU A 439 46.85 46.56 22.51
C LEU A 439 46.04 46.91 21.27
N GLU A 440 45.92 48.20 20.91
CA GLU A 440 45.19 48.66 19.71
C GLU A 440 45.76 48.06 18.42
N LYS A 441 47.09 47.94 18.30
CA LYS A 441 47.71 47.26 17.14
C LYS A 441 47.35 45.78 17.05
N ARG A 442 47.19 45.10 18.19
CA ARG A 442 46.90 43.66 18.27
C ARG A 442 45.40 43.34 18.26
N THR A 443 44.55 44.33 18.47
CA THR A 443 43.10 44.23 18.29
C THR A 443 42.65 44.98 17.05
N ASP A 444 43.58 45.36 16.16
CA ASP A 444 43.25 46.01 14.91
C ASP A 444 42.32 45.10 14.10
N LYS A 445 41.17 45.65 13.70
CA LYS A 445 40.08 44.89 13.09
C LYS A 445 40.52 44.20 11.80
N LYS A 446 41.40 44.83 11.01
CA LYS A 446 41.85 44.28 9.73
C LYS A 446 42.84 43.14 9.97
N TRP A 447 43.82 43.35 10.85
CA TRP A 447 44.75 42.30 11.25
C TRP A 447 44.03 41.09 11.84
N TYR A 448 43.08 41.33 12.75
CA TYR A 448 42.27 40.26 13.35
C TYR A 448 41.51 39.47 12.29
N GLN A 449 40.82 40.15 11.36
CA GLN A 449 40.07 39.48 10.30
C GLN A 449 40.97 38.63 9.38
N GLU A 450 42.15 39.12 9.02
CA GLU A 450 43.09 38.40 8.18
C GLU A 450 43.62 37.13 8.87
N GLU A 451 44.09 37.25 10.12
CA GLU A 451 44.64 36.11 10.86
C GLU A 451 43.54 35.12 11.28
N ASN A 452 42.35 35.62 11.69
CA ASN A 452 41.18 34.80 11.98
C ASN A 452 40.77 33.97 10.76
N ASN A 453 40.68 34.57 9.57
CA ASN A 453 40.32 33.85 8.34
C ASN A 453 41.36 32.78 7.97
N LYS A 454 42.64 33.09 8.16
CA LYS A 454 43.74 32.16 7.89
C LYS A 454 43.72 30.95 8.83
N LEU A 455 43.52 31.18 10.13
CA LEU A 455 43.41 30.11 11.12
C LEU A 455 42.11 29.31 10.94
N TYR A 456 41.00 29.99 10.67
CA TYR A 456 39.70 29.35 10.40
C TYR A 456 39.78 28.39 9.21
N LYS A 457 40.41 28.80 8.09
CA LYS A 457 40.60 27.95 6.91
C LYS A 457 41.47 26.72 7.18
N LYS A 458 42.36 26.77 8.16
CA LYS A 458 43.15 25.60 8.61
C LYS A 458 42.38 24.71 9.58
N ALA A 459 41.49 25.30 10.38
CA ALA A 459 40.73 24.58 11.39
C ALA A 459 39.48 23.88 10.81
N TYR A 460 38.87 24.43 9.75
CA TYR A 460 37.59 23.97 9.21
C TYR A 460 37.65 23.69 7.72
N PHE A 461 37.31 22.46 7.34
CA PHE A 461 37.18 22.03 5.95
C PHE A 461 35.72 21.68 5.65
N TYR A 462 35.17 22.23 4.58
CA TYR A 462 33.81 21.93 4.14
C TYR A 462 33.79 20.73 3.20
N ILE A 463 32.99 19.71 3.51
CA ILE A 463 32.74 18.61 2.59
C ILE A 463 31.71 19.08 1.54
N PRO A 464 32.07 19.10 0.23
CA PRO A 464 31.20 19.69 -0.78
C PRO A 464 29.99 18.80 -1.07
N THR A 465 28.87 19.13 -0.43
CA THR A 465 27.55 18.55 -0.66
C THR A 465 26.54 19.63 -1.06
N LYS A 466 25.47 19.24 -1.75
CA LYS A 466 24.33 20.11 -2.05
C LYS A 466 23.34 20.09 -0.88
N GLU A 467 22.82 21.25 -0.51
CA GLU A 467 21.84 21.37 0.57
C GLU A 467 20.59 20.52 0.29
N TYR A 468 20.12 19.80 1.31
CA TYR A 468 18.97 18.89 1.31
C TYR A 468 19.08 17.65 0.41
N SER A 469 20.29 17.30 -0.04
CA SER A 469 20.48 16.08 -0.84
C SER A 469 20.56 14.82 0.02
N SER A 470 20.37 13.66 -0.62
CA SER A 470 20.64 12.36 0.01
C SER A 470 22.10 12.23 0.45
N VAL A 471 23.02 12.84 -0.32
CA VAL A 471 24.46 12.83 -0.06
C VAL A 471 24.81 13.66 1.16
N GLU A 472 24.27 14.87 1.29
CA GLU A 472 24.45 15.71 2.49
C GLU A 472 23.94 15.00 3.74
N LYS A 473 22.77 14.34 3.64
CA LYS A 473 22.20 13.57 4.74
C LYS A 473 23.15 12.48 5.22
N ILE A 474 23.76 11.73 4.29
CA ILE A 474 24.72 10.68 4.61
C ILE A 474 25.97 11.24 5.29
N VAL A 475 26.45 12.41 4.87
CA VAL A 475 27.57 13.08 5.54
C VAL A 475 27.17 13.55 6.95
N LYS A 476 26.03 14.22 7.10
CA LYS A 476 25.56 14.76 8.40
C LYS A 476 25.19 13.69 9.42
N GLU A 477 24.65 12.56 8.97
CA GLU A 477 24.21 11.46 9.85
C GLU A 477 25.36 10.55 10.28
N GLN A 478 26.60 10.82 9.84
CA GLN A 478 27.74 10.17 10.46
C GLN A 478 27.75 10.54 11.96
N PRO A 479 27.90 9.55 12.86
CA PRO A 479 28.06 9.87 14.27
C PRO A 479 29.27 10.79 14.42
N LYS A 480 29.22 11.70 15.41
CA LYS A 480 30.35 12.57 15.71
C LYS A 480 31.53 11.70 16.12
N ILE A 481 32.44 11.47 15.18
CA ILE A 481 33.63 10.62 15.34
C ILE A 481 34.83 11.55 15.40
N GLN A 482 35.63 11.41 16.46
CA GLN A 482 36.99 11.91 16.52
C GLN A 482 37.90 10.75 16.13
N ALA A 483 38.60 10.88 15.01
CA ALA A 483 39.42 9.81 14.46
C ALA A 483 40.52 10.38 13.56
N ASN A 484 41.35 9.49 13.01
CA ASN A 484 42.27 9.88 11.96
C ASN A 484 41.49 10.30 10.70
N SER A 485 41.94 11.37 10.03
CA SER A 485 41.32 11.87 8.81
C SER A 485 41.13 10.78 7.76
N LYS A 486 42.09 9.86 7.61
CA LYS A 486 41.98 8.73 6.68
C LYS A 486 40.84 7.77 7.00
N GLU A 487 40.58 7.52 8.28
CA GLU A 487 39.50 6.61 8.69
C GLU A 487 38.14 7.22 8.34
N ILE A 488 37.94 8.50 8.66
CA ILE A 488 36.72 9.25 8.31
C ILE A 488 36.53 9.31 6.80
N PHE A 489 37.59 9.60 6.04
CA PHE A 489 37.51 9.62 4.58
C PHE A 489 37.23 8.24 3.99
N ASN A 490 37.80 7.16 4.54
CA ASN A 490 37.55 5.81 4.07
C ASN A 490 36.07 5.43 4.24
N ASP A 491 35.48 5.69 5.41
CA ASP A 491 34.08 5.40 5.68
C ASP A 491 33.14 6.21 4.77
N LEU A 492 33.42 7.51 4.59
CA LEU A 492 32.67 8.36 3.66
C LEU A 492 32.82 7.87 2.21
N LYS A 493 34.03 7.50 1.78
CA LYS A 493 34.28 6.98 0.43
C LYS A 493 33.50 5.70 0.17
N ILE A 494 33.43 4.77 1.13
CA ILE A 494 32.66 3.55 1.00
C ILE A 494 31.18 3.90 0.75
N LYS A 495 30.56 4.70 1.63
CA LYS A 495 29.14 5.07 1.51
C LYS A 495 28.83 5.86 0.24
N LEU A 496 29.71 6.79 -0.14
CA LEU A 496 29.53 7.58 -1.36
C LEU A 496 29.76 6.75 -2.62
N ASN A 497 30.67 5.77 -2.61
CA ASN A 497 30.85 4.85 -3.73
C ASN A 497 29.63 3.94 -3.93
N GLU A 498 28.96 3.51 -2.86
CA GLU A 498 27.70 2.77 -2.96
C GLU A 498 26.64 3.59 -3.71
N ILE A 499 26.50 4.89 -3.39
CA ILE A 499 25.58 5.78 -4.09
C ILE A 499 26.04 6.02 -5.53
N ALA A 500 27.30 6.35 -5.74
CA ALA A 500 27.87 6.69 -7.05
C ALA A 500 27.74 5.55 -8.06
N ASN A 501 27.77 4.30 -7.57
CA ASN A 501 27.62 3.09 -8.36
C ASN A 501 26.19 2.53 -8.37
N LYS A 502 25.25 3.12 -7.63
CA LYS A 502 23.87 2.65 -7.56
C LYS A 502 23.22 2.67 -8.94
N GLU A 503 22.83 1.52 -9.45
CA GLU A 503 22.11 1.44 -10.72
C GLU A 503 20.63 1.75 -10.52
N VAL A 504 20.00 2.28 -11.56
CA VAL A 504 18.55 2.40 -11.60
C VAL A 504 17.99 0.97 -11.62
N PRO A 505 17.05 0.60 -10.73
CA PRO A 505 16.49 -0.74 -10.72
C PRO A 505 15.92 -1.11 -12.10
N GLU A 506 16.25 -2.30 -12.60
CA GLU A 506 15.74 -2.79 -13.89
C GLU A 506 14.21 -2.80 -13.93
N SER A 507 13.58 -3.09 -12.79
CA SER A 507 12.14 -2.98 -12.59
C SER A 507 11.58 -1.58 -12.90
N ALA A 508 12.27 -0.52 -12.46
CA ALA A 508 11.88 0.86 -12.71
C ALA A 508 12.08 1.25 -14.19
N LEU A 509 13.17 0.80 -14.82
CA LEU A 509 13.43 1.01 -16.25
C LEU A 509 12.39 0.31 -17.14
N ASN A 510 12.07 -0.94 -16.81
CA ASN A 510 11.06 -1.72 -17.53
C ASN A 510 9.67 -1.06 -17.39
N LEU A 511 9.30 -0.64 -16.19
CA LEU A 511 8.05 0.08 -15.99
C LEU A 511 8.03 1.43 -16.71
N TYR A 512 9.12 2.19 -16.68
CA TYR A 512 9.23 3.45 -17.43
C TYR A 512 8.96 3.23 -18.92
N LYS A 513 9.61 2.22 -19.51
CA LYS A 513 9.39 1.85 -20.91
C LYS A 513 7.93 1.45 -21.17
N GLU A 514 7.36 0.58 -20.34
CA GLU A 514 5.97 0.15 -20.48
C GLU A 514 4.96 1.31 -20.34
N PHE A 515 5.26 2.30 -19.50
CA PHE A 515 4.47 3.52 -19.38
C PHE A 515 4.65 4.46 -20.59
N SER A 516 5.86 4.61 -21.13
CA SER A 516 6.13 5.40 -22.33
C SER A 516 5.40 4.83 -23.55
N ASP A 517 5.51 3.51 -23.76
CA ASP A 517 4.83 2.78 -24.84
C ASP A 517 3.30 2.94 -24.76
N LEU A 518 2.76 3.14 -23.55
CA LEU A 518 1.34 3.38 -23.33
C LEU A 518 0.92 4.81 -23.73
N ILE A 519 1.80 5.79 -23.55
CA ILE A 519 1.54 7.19 -23.88
C ILE A 519 1.66 7.42 -25.39
N GLU A 520 2.64 6.79 -26.05
CA GLU A 520 2.81 6.89 -27.51
C GLU A 520 1.66 6.24 -28.32
N LYS A 521 0.86 5.39 -27.67
CA LYS A 521 -0.34 4.75 -28.25
C LYS A 521 -1.65 5.51 -28.02
N LYS A 522 -1.61 6.64 -27.30
CA LYS A 522 -2.73 7.58 -27.17
C LYS A 522 -2.74 8.53 -28.36
#